data_AF-A0A0S2M293-F1
#
_entry.id   AF-A0A0S2M293-F1
#
_cell.length_a   1.000
_cell.length_b   1.000
_cell.length_c   1.000
_cell.angle_alpha   90.00
_cell.angle_beta   90.00
_cell.angle_gamma   90.00
#
_symmetry.space_group_name_H-M   'P 1'
#
loop_
_entity.id
_entity.type
_entity.pdbx_description
1 polymer ?
#
loop_
_entity_poly.entity_id
_entity_poly.type
_entity_poly.pdbx_seq_one_letter_code
_entity_poly.pdbx_strand_id
1 'polypeptide(L)' 'MRVSEFWRLMDDEFSPSYSRVLARDLVLAGVGGNTASDALRAGFDPKEIWHEVCKVQDVPPSRWLGRDIEPKN' A
#
# COMPACT_ATOMS: atom_id res chain seq x y z
N MET A 1 -10.00 2.56 -1.58
CA MET A 1 -9.50 1.70 -2.68
C MET A 1 -9.81 0.25 -2.34
N ARG A 2 -9.85 -0.67 -3.32
CA ARG A 2 -9.99 -2.11 -2.98
C ARG A 2 -8.65 -2.69 -2.51
N VAL A 3 -8.67 -3.77 -1.73
CA VAL A 3 -7.45 -4.47 -1.29
C VAL A 3 -6.60 -4.95 -2.48
N SER A 4 -7.24 -5.36 -3.58
CA SER A 4 -6.55 -5.72 -4.82
C SER A 4 -5.81 -4.54 -5.46
N GLU A 5 -6.37 -3.34 -5.35
CA GLU A 5 -5.79 -2.10 -5.88
C GLU A 5 -4.59 -1.67 -5.03
N PHE A 6 -4.71 -1.77 -3.70
CA PHE A 6 -3.58 -1.59 -2.77
C PHE A 6 -2.39 -2.48 -3.15
N TRP A 7 -2.63 -3.77 -3.35
CA TRP A 7 -1.55 -4.70 -3.70
C TRP A 7 -0.96 -4.41 -5.08
N ARG A 8 -1.77 -3.96 -6.03
CA ARG A 8 -1.26 -3.50 -7.32
C ARG A 8 -0.31 -2.31 -7.16
N LEU A 9 -0.68 -1.31 -6.37
CA LEU A 9 0.17 -0.13 -6.12
C LEU A 9 1.47 -0.51 -5.42
N MET A 10 1.39 -1.40 -4.43
CA MET A 10 2.56 -1.95 -3.74
C MET A 10 3.48 -2.73 -4.69
N ASP A 11 2.90 -3.58 -5.55
CA ASP A 11 3.65 -4.38 -6.52
C ASP A 11 4.27 -3.48 -7.62
N ASP A 12 3.59 -2.42 -8.03
CA ASP A 12 4.08 -1.44 -9.01
C ASP A 12 5.27 -0.61 -8.48
N GLU A 13 5.23 -0.18 -7.21
CA GLU A 13 6.30 0.64 -6.62
C GLU A 13 7.47 -0.20 -6.10
N PHE A 14 7.20 -1.35 -5.49
CA PHE A 14 8.19 -2.15 -4.76
C PHE A 14 8.53 -3.50 -5.40
N SER A 15 7.88 -3.87 -6.50
CA SER A 15 7.88 -5.22 -7.10
C SER A 15 7.08 -6.26 -6.30
N PRO A 16 6.49 -7.28 -6.97
CA PRO A 16 5.67 -8.29 -6.32
C PRO A 16 6.36 -9.12 -5.23
N SER A 17 7.69 -9.27 -5.29
CA SER A 17 8.45 -10.06 -4.32
C SER A 17 8.72 -9.28 -3.04
N TYR A 18 9.11 -8.01 -3.17
CA TYR A 18 9.46 -7.18 -2.02
C TYR A 18 8.23 -6.50 -1.39
N SER A 19 7.17 -6.24 -2.15
CA SER A 19 5.91 -5.67 -1.65
C SER A 19 5.31 -6.46 -0.48
N ARG A 20 5.35 -7.80 -0.55
CA ARG A 20 4.82 -8.70 0.49
C ARG A 20 5.67 -8.69 1.75
N VAL A 21 6.99 -8.61 1.58
CA VAL A 21 7.94 -8.51 2.69
C VAL A 21 7.75 -7.17 3.40
N LEU A 22 7.74 -6.07 2.64
CA LEU A 22 7.51 -4.73 3.15
C LEU A 22 6.17 -4.63 3.89
N ALA A 23 5.10 -5.18 3.32
CA ALA A 23 3.78 -5.15 3.96
C ALA A 23 3.70 -5.94 5.27
N ARG A 24 4.58 -6.91 5.49
CA ARG A 24 4.64 -7.70 6.72
C ARG A 24 5.58 -7.07 7.76
N ASP A 25 6.65 -6.42 7.31
CA ASP A 25 7.75 -6.02 8.19
C ASP A 25 7.73 -4.52 8.51
N LEU A 26 7.11 -3.69 7.67
CA LEU A 26 6.98 -2.25 7.90
C LEU A 26 5.84 -1.92 8.86
N VAL A 27 6.19 -1.39 10.03
CA VAL A 27 5.23 -0.89 11.02
C VAL A 27 4.83 0.54 10.69
N LEU A 28 3.53 0.78 10.61
CA LEU A 28 2.94 2.06 10.21
C LEU A 28 2.26 2.72 11.42
N ALA A 29 2.82 3.85 11.88
CA ALA A 29 2.28 4.58 13.02
C ALA A 29 0.85 5.11 12.77
N GLY A 30 0.56 5.55 11.54
CA GLY A 30 -0.74 6.11 11.17
C GLY A 30 -1.92 5.13 11.18
N VAL A 31 -1.68 3.82 11.28
CA VAL A 31 -2.72 2.78 11.39
C VAL A 31 -2.63 2.01 12.71
N GLY A 32 -2.33 2.74 13.79
CA GLY A 32 -2.29 2.20 15.15
C GLY A 32 -1.01 1.42 15.47
N GLY A 33 0.08 1.65 14.75
CA GLY A 33 1.34 0.91 14.94
C GLY A 33 1.28 -0.53 14.43
N ASN A 34 0.40 -0.81 13.47
CA ASN A 34 0.30 -2.11 12.82
C ASN A 34 1.16 -2.18 11.57
N THR A 35 1.50 -3.40 11.15
CA THR A 35 2.05 -3.63 9.82
C THR A 35 0.96 -3.42 8.77
N ALA A 36 1.31 -3.18 7.50
CA ALA A 36 0.29 -3.05 6.45
C ALA A 36 -0.59 -4.31 6.34
N SER A 37 0.01 -5.49 6.50
CA SER A 37 -0.70 -6.77 6.48
C SER A 37 -1.66 -6.92 7.66
N ASP A 38 -1.26 -6.52 8.85
CA ASP A 38 -2.11 -6.61 10.04
C ASP A 38 -3.21 -5.55 10.02
N ALA A 39 -2.91 -4.33 9.54
CA ALA A 39 -3.90 -3.29 9.33
C ALA A 39 -4.99 -3.73 8.33
N LEU A 40 -4.61 -4.40 7.22
CA LEU A 40 -5.57 -4.98 6.28
C LEU A 40 -6.47 -6.03 6.94
N ARG A 41 -5.91 -6.90 7.79
CA ARG A 41 -6.68 -7.92 8.52
C ARG A 41 -7.59 -7.32 9.58
N ALA A 42 -7.15 -6.25 10.23
CA ALA A 42 -7.91 -5.51 11.22
C ALA A 42 -9.02 -4.62 10.60
N GLY A 43 -9.08 -4.53 9.27
CA GLY A 43 -10.15 -3.82 8.56
C GLY A 43 -9.92 -2.33 8.36
N PHE A 44 -8.68 -1.85 8.49
CA PHE A 44 -8.32 -0.47 8.14
C PHE A 44 -8.51 -0.21 6.63
N ASP A 45 -8.79 1.04 6.24
CA ASP A 45 -8.94 1.40 4.84
C ASP A 45 -7.61 1.19 4.11
N PRO A 46 -7.57 0.36 3.04
CA PRO A 46 -6.35 0.14 2.28
C PRO A 46 -5.74 1.43 1.71
N LYS A 47 -6.56 2.48 1.48
CA LYS A 47 -6.08 3.80 1.03
C LYS A 47 -5.28 4.51 2.10
N GLU A 48 -5.72 4.43 3.36
CA GLU A 48 -4.98 4.99 4.49
C GLU A 48 -3.67 4.25 4.69
N ILE A 49 -3.71 2.90 4.63
CA ILE A 49 -2.51 2.06 4.71
C ILE A 49 -1.52 2.44 3.60
N TRP A 50 -1.97 2.56 2.35
CA TRP A 50 -1.12 2.96 1.23
C TRP A 50 -0.50 4.34 1.43
N HIS A 51 -1.28 5.33 1.85
CA HIS A 51 -0.75 6.67 2.13
C HIS A 51 0.32 6.65 3.22
N GLU A 52 0.15 5.87 4.27
CA GLU A 52 1.16 5.72 5.32
C GLU A 52 2.42 5.01 4.81
N VAL A 53 2.28 3.96 3.99
CA VAL A 53 3.44 3.34 3.33
C VAL A 53 4.18 4.36 2.47
N CYS A 54 3.46 5.13 1.64
CA CYS A 54 4.06 6.16 0.81
C CYS A 54 4.82 7.21 1.59
N LYS A 55 4.27 7.67 2.72
CA LYS A 55 4.93 8.64 3.60
C LYS A 55 6.19 8.06 4.23
N VAL A 56 6.13 6.83 4.75
CA VAL A 56 7.26 6.20 5.45
C VAL A 56 8.38 5.82 4.48
N GLN A 57 8.04 5.43 3.26
CA GLN A 57 8.99 5.05 2.22
C GLN A 57 9.41 6.21 1.30
N ASP A 58 9.00 7.44 1.61
CA ASP A 58 9.27 8.64 0.82
C ASP A 58 8.89 8.50 -0.67
N VAL A 59 7.78 7.80 -0.95
CA VAL A 59 7.25 7.64 -2.30
C VAL A 59 6.76 9.00 -2.81
N PRO A 60 7.18 9.46 -4.00
CA PRO A 60 6.74 10.74 -4.54
C PRO A 60 5.22 10.82 -4.71
N PRO A 61 4.57 11.95 -4.36
CA PRO A 61 3.10 12.12 -4.48
C PRO A 61 2.54 11.83 -5.87
N SER A 62 3.32 12.10 -6.92
CA SER A 62 2.95 11.81 -8.32
C SER A 62 2.72 10.32 -8.60
N ARG A 63 3.19 9.41 -7.73
CA ARG A 63 3.04 7.96 -7.87
C ARG A 63 1.99 7.35 -6.95
N TRP A 64 1.37 8.13 -6.07
CA TRP A 64 0.44 7.59 -5.07
C TRP A 64 -0.84 7.05 -5.68
N LEU A 65 -1.23 7.51 -6.87
CA LEU A 65 -2.37 6.97 -7.59
C LEU A 65 -2.00 5.79 -8.49
N GLY A 66 -0.70 5.45 -8.56
CA GLY A 66 -0.15 4.51 -9.52
C GLY A 66 -0.28 5.00 -10.96
N ARG A 67 0.01 4.11 -11.91
CA ARG A 67 -0.25 4.36 -13.33
C ARG A 67 -1.75 4.35 -13.60
N ASP A 68 -2.23 5.25 -14.46
CA ASP A 68 -3.59 5.19 -14.99
C ASP A 68 -3.75 3.88 -15.75
N ILE A 69 -4.73 3.08 -15.33
CA ILE A 69 -5.10 1.84 -16.01
C ILE A 69 -6.47 2.07 -16.60
N GLU A 70 -6.54 2.05 -17.93
CA GLU A 70 -7.81 2.07 -18.63
C GLU A 70 -8.62 0.82 -18.22
N PRO A 71 -9.87 0.97 -17.73
CA PRO A 71 -10.68 -0.18 -17.35
C PRO A 71 -10.87 -1.06 -18.58
N LYS A 72 -10.47 -2.33 -18.51
CA LYS A 72 -10.85 -3.30 -19.54
C LYS A 72 -12.36 -3.54 -19.47
N ASN A 73 -13.07 -3.06 -20.49
CA ASN A 73 -14.49 -3.33 -20.76
C ASN A 73 -14.75 -4.83 -20.99
#